data_AF-A0AAF1KR41-F1
#
_entry.id   AF-A0AAF1KR41-F1
#
_cell.length_a   1.000
_cell.length_b   1.000
_cell.length_c   1.000
_cell.angle_alpha   90.00
_cell.angle_beta   90.00
_cell.angle_gamma   90.00
#
_symmetry.space_group_name_H-M   'P 1'
#
loop_
_entity.id
_entity.type
_entity.pdbx_description
1 polymer ?
#
loop_
_entity_poly.entity_id
_entity_poly.type
_entity_poly.pdbx_seq_one_letter_code
_entity_poly.pdbx_strand_id
1 'polypeptide(L)'
;MATTWPAPLQHQIKVLLDNFLIDPPALIGTASVDDLRRAHLMRPARIEPLSGYSESRAFVLVTSSNNEPQLWVDPDDNSYRDIYRLFARTRLNVSAALDGDTYNFDHMFPRTAGALDGLSHVRMIAIAPKPNQSAGRTLEKRMAQRARTVAGGKVLRSATWMTIGKAAGFEGWESLPGEDAVANQAVVAALFAHLASIGITPPAGAMEHGLTAGTLGKIR
;
A
#
# COMPACT_ATOMS: atom_id res chain seq x y z
N MET A 1 2.35 1.61 -27.31
CA MET A 1 3.55 1.07 -26.65
C MET A 1 3.25 1.01 -25.15
N ALA A 2 3.47 -0.13 -24.49
CA ALA A 2 3.30 -0.20 -23.05
C ALA A 2 4.39 0.66 -22.40
N THR A 3 3.99 1.75 -21.73
CA THR A 3 4.91 2.54 -20.92
C THR A 3 5.39 1.67 -19.77
N THR A 4 6.62 1.20 -19.86
CA THR A 4 7.30 0.49 -18.78
C THR A 4 7.47 1.46 -17.62
N TRP A 5 6.97 1.08 -16.44
CA TRP A 5 7.12 1.86 -15.21
C TRP A 5 8.60 2.16 -14.95
N PRO A 6 8.96 3.32 -14.38
CA PRO A 6 10.32 3.54 -13.88
C PRO A 6 10.71 2.42 -12.92
N ALA A 7 11.93 1.89 -13.07
CA ALA A 7 12.43 0.81 -12.22
C ALA A 7 12.26 1.09 -10.71
N PRO A 8 12.47 2.32 -10.19
CA PRO A 8 12.22 2.62 -8.79
C PRO A 8 10.77 2.41 -8.34
N LEU A 9 9.78 2.64 -9.22
CA LEU A 9 8.36 2.46 -8.89
C LEU A 9 7.94 0.99 -8.94
N GLN A 10 8.45 0.21 -9.91
CA GLN A 10 8.27 -1.24 -9.94
C GLN A 10 8.86 -1.87 -8.67
N HIS A 11 10.04 -1.39 -8.27
CA HIS A 11 10.72 -1.83 -7.06
C HIS A 11 9.89 -1.59 -5.80
N GLN A 12 9.16 -0.47 -5.68
CA GLN A 12 8.26 -0.25 -4.55
C GLN A 12 7.16 -1.31 -4.44
N ILE A 13 6.57 -1.73 -5.57
CA ILE A 13 5.56 -2.81 -5.57
C ILE A 13 6.22 -4.13 -5.19
N LYS A 14 7.40 -4.43 -5.75
CA LYS A 14 8.13 -5.65 -5.41
C LYS A 14 8.41 -5.73 -3.91
N VAL A 15 8.94 -4.65 -3.33
CA VAL A 15 9.21 -4.58 -1.88
C VAL A 15 7.93 -4.71 -1.05
N LEU A 16 6.82 -4.12 -1.51
CA LEU A 16 5.52 -4.29 -0.86
C LEU A 16 5.07 -5.75 -0.90
N LEU A 17 5.20 -6.43 -2.04
CA LEU A 17 4.86 -7.83 -2.20
C LEU A 17 5.74 -8.73 -1.32
N ASP A 18 7.06 -8.54 -1.36
CA ASP A 18 8.00 -9.29 -0.53
C ASP A 18 7.66 -9.15 0.96
N ASN A 19 7.39 -7.91 1.42
CA ASN A 19 7.01 -7.64 2.81
C ASN A 19 5.59 -8.15 3.15
N PHE A 20 4.70 -8.31 2.17
CA PHE A 20 3.36 -8.86 2.38
C PHE A 20 3.39 -10.37 2.57
N LEU A 21 4.35 -11.06 1.93
CA LEU A 21 4.49 -12.51 1.96
C LEU A 21 5.23 -13.04 3.19
N ILE A 22 5.81 -12.16 4.01
CA ILE A 22 6.43 -12.53 5.29
C ILE A 22 5.44 -12.32 6.46
N ASP A 23 5.57 -13.13 7.51
CA ASP A 23 4.83 -12.91 8.76
C ASP A 23 5.69 -12.09 9.72
N PRO A 24 5.24 -10.89 10.13
CA PRO A 24 3.95 -10.26 9.80
C PRO A 24 3.95 -9.40 8.53
N PRO A 25 2.76 -9.27 7.91
CA PRO A 25 2.61 -8.59 6.64
C PRO A 25 2.88 -7.09 6.73
N ALA A 26 3.35 -6.54 5.60
CA ALA A 26 3.66 -5.14 5.40
C ALA A 26 2.64 -4.19 6.04
N LEU A 27 3.11 -3.21 6.82
CA LEU A 27 2.25 -2.18 7.39
C LEU A 27 1.90 -1.11 6.35
N ILE A 28 0.65 -0.65 6.40
CA ILE A 28 0.07 0.29 5.43
C ILE A 28 -0.66 1.47 6.08
N GLY A 29 -0.91 1.39 7.40
CA GLY A 29 -1.56 2.45 8.15
C GLY A 29 -1.23 2.36 9.64
N THR A 30 -1.19 3.51 10.32
CA THR A 30 -0.90 3.60 11.75
C THR A 30 -1.75 4.69 12.42
N ALA A 31 -2.12 4.48 13.68
CA ALA A 31 -2.78 5.47 14.53
C ALA A 31 -1.80 6.52 15.05
N SER A 32 -0.53 6.18 15.27
CA SER A 32 0.52 7.15 15.61
C SER A 32 1.89 6.72 15.08
N VAL A 33 2.82 7.67 15.02
CA VAL A 33 4.22 7.37 14.70
C VAL A 33 4.86 6.49 15.77
N ASP A 34 4.46 6.67 17.03
CA ASP A 34 4.97 5.87 18.14
C ASP A 34 4.55 4.40 18.06
N ASP A 35 3.38 4.12 17.48
CA ASP A 35 2.96 2.74 17.25
C ASP A 35 3.84 2.02 16.25
N LEU A 36 4.31 2.72 15.21
CA LEU A 36 5.31 2.18 14.28
C LEU A 36 6.66 1.97 14.98
N ARG A 37 7.09 2.88 15.87
CA ARG A 37 8.33 2.72 16.66
C ARG A 37 8.24 1.51 17.61
N ARG A 38 7.06 1.26 18.18
CA ARG A 38 6.79 0.13 19.08
C ARG A 38 6.61 -1.20 18.36
N ALA A 39 6.18 -1.19 17.10
CA ALA A 39 6.04 -2.40 16.32
C ALA A 39 7.41 -3.09 16.19
N HIS A 40 7.61 -4.18 16.93
CA HIS A 40 8.87 -4.96 16.95
C HIS A 40 9.24 -5.53 15.58
N LEU A 41 8.26 -5.54 14.68
CA LEU A 41 8.29 -6.00 13.29
C LEU A 41 9.10 -5.10 12.37
N MET A 42 9.49 -3.93 12.88
CA MET A 42 10.16 -2.88 12.13
C MET A 42 11.62 -2.70 12.56
N ARG A 43 12.28 -3.64 13.26
CA ARG A 43 13.59 -3.36 13.87
C ARG A 43 14.80 -3.87 13.08
N PRO A 44 15.85 -3.02 12.91
CA PRO A 44 15.84 -1.56 13.10
C PRO A 44 15.11 -0.87 11.93
N ALA A 45 14.28 0.14 12.17
CA ALA A 45 13.78 1.04 11.14
C ALA A 45 13.90 2.45 11.69
N ARG A 46 14.26 3.38 10.81
CA ARG A 46 14.42 4.78 11.15
C ARG A 46 13.25 5.56 10.56
N ILE A 47 12.75 6.49 11.37
CA ILE A 47 11.74 7.45 10.94
C ILE A 47 12.50 8.74 10.72
N GLU A 48 12.44 9.22 9.49
CA GLU A 48 13.09 10.45 9.07
C GLU A 48 12.03 11.47 8.64
N PRO A 49 12.16 12.74 9.02
CA PRO A 49 11.27 13.77 8.50
C PRO A 49 11.44 13.91 6.99
N LEU A 50 10.33 14.20 6.30
CA LEU A 50 10.39 14.67 4.92
C LEU A 50 10.66 16.17 4.94
N SER A 51 11.73 16.62 4.26
CA SER A 51 12.11 18.05 4.26
C SER A 51 10.93 18.95 3.88
N GLY A 52 10.71 20.01 4.66
CA GLY A 52 9.59 20.94 4.46
C GLY A 52 8.25 20.49 5.06
N TYR A 53 8.17 19.32 5.68
CA TYR A 53 6.96 18.81 6.34
C TYR A 53 7.26 18.40 7.79
N SER A 54 6.28 18.61 8.68
CA SER A 54 6.33 18.07 10.04
C SER A 54 6.09 16.57 10.01
N GLU A 55 6.63 15.85 11.00
CA GLU A 55 6.42 14.41 11.16
C GLU A 55 4.91 14.05 11.27
N SER A 56 4.09 14.95 11.80
CA SER A 56 2.63 14.78 11.89
C SER A 56 1.89 14.85 10.55
N ARG A 57 2.52 15.40 9.51
CA ARG A 57 1.95 15.49 8.15
C ARG A 57 2.52 14.43 7.24
N ALA A 58 3.85 14.27 7.28
CA ALA A 58 4.54 13.28 6.46
C ALA A 58 5.90 12.89 7.04
N PHE A 59 6.24 11.62 6.91
CA PHE A 59 7.57 11.11 7.25
C PHE A 59 7.99 9.98 6.31
N VAL A 60 9.29 9.68 6.32
CA VAL A 60 9.89 8.57 5.60
C VAL A 60 10.28 7.51 6.61
N LEU A 61 9.72 6.32 6.45
CA LEU A 61 10.13 5.13 7.19
C LEU A 61 11.16 4.39 6.34
N VAL A 62 12.36 4.18 6.88
CA VAL A 62 13.39 3.38 6.22
C VAL A 62 13.66 2.13 7.02
N THR A 63 13.31 0.98 6.46
CA THR A 63 13.56 -0.35 7.03
C THR A 63 15.03 -0.70 6.90
N SER A 64 15.70 -1.14 7.98
CA SER A 64 17.15 -1.44 7.91
C SER A 64 17.46 -2.75 7.20
N SER A 65 16.47 -3.63 7.02
CA SER A 65 16.63 -4.91 6.31
C SER A 65 16.96 -4.72 4.83
N ASN A 66 16.43 -3.67 4.19
CA ASN A 66 16.60 -3.42 2.75
C ASN A 66 16.91 -1.95 2.43
N ASN A 67 17.00 -1.08 3.45
CA ASN A 67 17.19 0.36 3.32
C ASN A 67 16.15 1.05 2.42
N GLU A 68 14.96 0.45 2.28
CA GLU A 68 13.93 0.92 1.37
C GLU A 68 13.10 2.05 2.00
N PRO A 69 13.08 3.25 1.38
CA PRO A 69 12.31 4.36 1.89
C PRO A 69 10.82 4.17 1.57
N GLN A 70 9.98 4.35 2.58
CA GLN A 70 8.53 4.27 2.48
C GLN A 70 7.95 5.61 2.93
N LEU A 71 7.12 6.22 2.09
CA LEU A 71 6.46 7.48 2.42
C LEU A 71 5.17 7.22 3.19
N TRP A 72 4.99 7.91 4.30
CA TRP A 72 3.80 7.89 5.14
C TRP A 72 3.25 9.30 5.25
N VAL A 73 1.95 9.47 5.02
CA VAL A 73 1.29 10.78 4.95
C VAL A 73 0.00 10.75 5.73
N ASP A 74 -0.34 11.86 6.36
CA ASP A 74 -1.66 12.11 6.93
C ASP A 74 -2.74 11.91 5.85
N PRO A 75 -3.70 10.99 6.05
CA PRO A 75 -4.74 10.73 5.06
C PRO A 75 -5.55 11.98 4.69
N ASP A 76 -5.62 12.98 5.55
CA ASP A 76 -6.37 14.22 5.31
C ASP A 76 -5.58 15.34 4.63
N ASP A 77 -4.28 15.13 4.37
CA ASP A 77 -3.46 16.12 3.70
C ASP A 77 -3.80 16.21 2.21
N ASN A 78 -4.41 17.32 1.79
CA ASN A 78 -4.80 17.55 0.39
C ASN A 78 -3.59 17.73 -0.55
N SER A 79 -2.39 17.92 -0.02
CA SER A 79 -1.14 18.08 -0.77
C SER A 79 -0.36 16.77 -0.90
N TYR A 80 -0.96 15.61 -0.58
CA TYR A 80 -0.31 14.29 -0.62
C TYR A 80 0.39 13.97 -1.96
N ARG A 81 -0.14 14.49 -3.08
CA ARG A 81 0.48 14.31 -4.41
C ARG A 81 1.80 15.08 -4.54
N ASP A 82 1.86 16.29 -4.01
CA ASP A 82 3.08 17.11 -4.00
C ASP A 82 4.12 16.56 -3.02
N ILE A 83 3.64 16.08 -1.87
CA ILE A 83 4.45 15.34 -0.89
C ILE A 83 5.10 14.11 -1.55
N TYR A 84 4.33 13.33 -2.32
CA TYR A 84 4.87 12.17 -3.03
C TYR A 84 5.89 12.58 -4.11
N ARG A 85 5.63 13.64 -4.88
CA ARG A 85 6.60 14.14 -5.88
C ARG A 85 7.93 14.55 -5.23
N LEU A 86 7.87 15.23 -4.08
CA LEU A 86 9.07 15.58 -3.32
C LEU A 86 9.81 14.33 -2.86
N PHE A 87 9.09 13.35 -2.31
CA PHE A 87 9.65 12.07 -1.87
C PHE A 87 10.31 11.32 -3.04
N ALA A 88 9.63 11.19 -4.18
CA ALA A 88 10.15 10.48 -5.35
C ALA A 88 11.45 11.13 -5.86
N ARG A 89 11.50 12.46 -5.89
CA ARG A 89 12.70 13.21 -6.28
C ARG A 89 13.86 13.03 -5.30
N THR A 90 13.58 13.11 -3.99
CA THR A 90 14.62 13.18 -2.95
C THR A 90 15.07 11.83 -2.43
N ARG A 91 14.22 10.79 -2.52
CA ARG A 91 14.48 9.46 -1.96
C ARG A 91 14.57 8.35 -3.00
N LEU A 92 13.92 8.50 -4.14
CA LEU A 92 13.91 7.49 -5.20
C LEU A 92 14.72 7.91 -6.44
N ASN A 93 15.31 9.12 -6.44
CA ASN A 93 16.01 9.71 -7.59
C ASN A 93 15.18 9.71 -8.89
N VAL A 94 13.85 9.82 -8.76
CA VAL A 94 12.95 9.93 -9.91
C VAL A 94 12.85 11.42 -10.27
N SER A 95 13.60 11.83 -11.29
CA SER A 95 13.68 13.23 -11.75
C SER A 95 12.69 13.58 -12.86
N ALA A 96 12.20 12.59 -13.60
CA ALA A 96 11.22 12.80 -14.66
C ALA A 96 9.91 13.36 -14.06
N ALA A 97 9.26 14.25 -14.79
CA ALA A 97 7.91 14.68 -14.47
C ALA A 97 7.03 13.42 -14.44
N LEU A 98 6.70 12.96 -13.23
CA LEU A 98 5.68 11.94 -13.04
C LEU A 98 4.35 12.64 -13.33
N ASP A 99 4.08 12.83 -14.62
CA ASP A 99 2.89 13.51 -15.08
C ASP A 99 1.67 12.65 -14.73
N GLY A 100 0.64 13.30 -14.20
CA GLY A 100 -0.55 12.67 -13.61
C GLY A 100 -1.33 11.78 -14.60
N ASP A 101 -1.06 11.93 -15.89
CA ASP A 101 -1.65 11.10 -16.95
C ASP A 101 -1.00 9.71 -17.05
N THR A 102 0.25 9.57 -16.60
CA THR A 102 0.99 8.30 -16.67
C THR A 102 0.92 7.52 -15.36
N TYR A 103 0.88 8.22 -14.22
CA TYR A 103 0.85 7.60 -12.89
C TYR A 103 -0.05 8.35 -11.91
N ASN A 104 -0.80 7.61 -11.12
CA ASN A 104 -1.46 8.13 -9.92
C ASN A 104 -0.55 7.93 -8.70
N PHE A 105 -0.68 8.82 -7.71
CA PHE A 105 -0.18 8.58 -6.36
C PHE A 105 -1.40 8.44 -5.48
N ASP A 106 -1.41 7.42 -4.63
CA ASP A 106 -2.53 7.24 -3.73
C ASP A 106 -2.14 6.55 -2.43
N HIS A 107 -3.03 6.70 -1.46
CA HIS A 107 -2.99 6.05 -0.18
C HIS A 107 -3.25 4.56 -0.37
N MET A 108 -2.41 3.71 0.23
CA MET A 108 -2.62 2.26 0.21
C MET A 108 -3.84 1.82 1.04
N PHE A 109 -4.35 2.71 1.90
CA PHE A 109 -5.61 2.57 2.63
C PHE A 109 -6.52 3.76 2.29
N PRO A 110 -7.83 3.59 2.01
CA PRO A 110 -8.69 4.71 1.62
C PRO A 110 -8.76 5.81 2.68
N ARG A 111 -8.65 7.06 2.23
CA ARG A 111 -8.65 8.26 3.07
C ARG A 111 -9.82 8.29 4.06
N THR A 112 -11.05 8.21 3.54
CA THR A 112 -12.26 8.32 4.38
C THR A 112 -12.31 7.22 5.45
N ALA A 113 -11.93 5.99 5.08
CA ALA A 113 -11.89 4.88 6.02
C ALA A 113 -10.78 5.06 7.06
N GLY A 114 -9.60 5.54 6.65
CA GLY A 114 -8.46 5.79 7.54
C GLY A 114 -8.77 6.84 8.60
N ALA A 115 -9.38 7.96 8.19
CA ALA A 115 -9.81 9.02 9.10
C ALA A 115 -10.84 8.51 10.13
N LEU A 116 -11.86 7.75 9.67
CA LEU A 116 -12.87 7.16 10.56
C LEU A 116 -12.27 6.10 11.51
N ASP A 117 -11.22 5.40 11.08
CA ASP A 117 -10.50 4.39 11.87
C ASP A 117 -9.44 4.99 12.82
N GLY A 118 -9.28 6.32 12.85
CA GLY A 118 -8.30 7.01 13.69
C GLY A 118 -6.84 6.82 13.24
N LEU A 119 -6.60 6.56 11.96
CA LEU A 119 -5.25 6.49 11.41
C LEU A 119 -4.67 7.90 11.28
N SER A 120 -3.52 8.15 11.88
CA SER A 120 -2.78 9.41 11.66
C SER A 120 -1.99 9.38 10.37
N HIS A 121 -1.55 8.20 9.91
CA HIS A 121 -0.74 8.10 8.70
C HIS A 121 -1.05 6.83 7.91
N VAL A 122 -1.00 6.97 6.59
CA VAL A 122 -1.16 5.90 5.62
C VAL A 122 0.04 5.89 4.69
N ARG A 123 0.52 4.70 4.35
CA ARG A 123 1.63 4.54 3.41
C ARG A 123 1.17 4.91 1.99
N MET A 124 2.03 5.62 1.28
CA MET A 124 1.83 6.07 -0.09
C MET A 124 2.60 5.23 -1.10
N ILE A 125 2.04 5.04 -2.29
CA ILE A 125 2.72 4.39 -3.42
C ILE A 125 2.26 5.00 -4.75
N ALA A 126 3.06 4.85 -5.80
CA ALA A 126 2.64 5.10 -7.17
C ALA A 126 1.81 3.93 -7.70
N ILE A 127 0.75 4.24 -8.45
CA ILE A 127 -0.25 3.29 -8.94
C ILE A 127 -0.57 3.60 -10.40
N ALA A 128 -0.87 2.57 -11.19
CA ALA A 128 -1.35 2.75 -12.56
C ALA A 128 -2.66 3.57 -12.59
N PRO A 129 -2.88 4.45 -13.59
CA PRO A 129 -4.05 5.34 -13.62
C PRO A 129 -5.40 4.61 -13.76
N LYS A 130 -5.52 3.68 -14.72
CA LYS A 130 -6.79 3.00 -15.03
C LYS A 130 -7.35 2.18 -13.85
N PRO A 131 -6.54 1.36 -13.17
CA PRO A 131 -7.03 0.53 -12.06
C PRO A 131 -7.36 1.35 -10.80
N ASN A 132 -6.69 2.50 -10.60
CA ASN A 132 -7.00 3.37 -9.47
C ASN A 132 -8.42 3.96 -9.54
N GLN A 133 -8.89 4.25 -10.75
CA GLN A 133 -10.23 4.82 -10.98
C GLN A 133 -11.35 3.79 -10.78
N SER A 134 -11.13 2.52 -11.16
CA SER A 134 -12.09 1.43 -10.88
C SER A 134 -12.13 1.12 -9.37
N ALA A 135 -10.96 1.17 -8.71
CA ALA A 135 -10.77 0.83 -7.31
C ALA A 135 -11.44 1.80 -6.32
N GLY A 136 -11.20 3.10 -6.51
CA GLY A 136 -11.51 4.11 -5.48
C GLY A 136 -12.99 4.11 -5.10
N ARG A 137 -13.88 4.09 -6.09
CA ARG A 137 -15.32 4.34 -5.86
C ARG A 137 -16.05 3.20 -5.14
N THR A 138 -15.66 1.96 -5.39
CA THR A 138 -16.31 0.78 -4.78
C THR A 138 -15.71 0.43 -3.42
N LEU A 139 -14.38 0.51 -3.31
CA LEU A 139 -13.65 0.17 -2.07
C LEU A 139 -13.85 1.23 -0.99
N GLU A 140 -13.71 2.50 -1.34
CA GLU A 140 -13.82 3.58 -0.37
C GLU A 140 -15.21 3.63 0.25
N LYS A 141 -16.28 3.43 -0.55
CA LYS A 141 -17.66 3.38 -0.04
C LYS A 141 -17.87 2.23 0.95
N ARG A 142 -17.42 1.02 0.61
CA ARG A 142 -17.57 -0.16 1.49
C ARG A 142 -16.77 -0.01 2.78
N MET A 143 -15.52 0.46 2.69
CA MET A 143 -14.67 0.65 3.87
C MET A 143 -15.13 1.81 4.76
N ALA A 144 -15.59 2.91 4.18
CA ALA A 144 -16.16 4.03 4.94
C ALA A 144 -17.47 3.62 5.63
N GLN A 145 -18.34 2.86 4.96
CA GLN A 145 -19.54 2.32 5.57
C GLN A 145 -19.20 1.45 6.78
N ARG A 146 -18.19 0.57 6.65
CA ARG A 146 -17.71 -0.25 7.75
C ARG A 146 -17.16 0.57 8.91
N ALA A 147 -16.26 1.51 8.65
CA ALA A 147 -15.62 2.30 9.71
C ALA A 147 -16.65 3.11 10.52
N ARG A 148 -17.83 3.39 9.93
CA ARG A 148 -18.99 3.97 10.64
C ARG A 148 -19.77 2.96 11.49
N THR A 149 -19.79 1.68 11.12
CA THR A 149 -20.59 0.65 11.80
C THR A 149 -19.79 -0.16 12.82
N VAL A 150 -18.47 -0.26 12.65
CA VAL A 150 -17.55 -0.95 13.55
C VAL A 150 -16.53 0.07 14.00
N ALA A 151 -16.54 0.42 15.29
CA ALA A 151 -15.53 1.32 15.85
C ALA A 151 -14.13 0.75 15.59
N GLY A 152 -13.32 1.47 14.81
CA GLY A 152 -11.96 1.08 14.47
C GLY A 152 -11.07 1.15 15.72
N GLY A 153 -10.62 -0.01 16.21
CA GLY A 153 -9.74 -0.11 17.38
C GLY A 153 -8.31 -0.57 17.09
N LYS A 154 -7.95 -0.86 15.83
CA LYS A 154 -6.56 -1.30 15.56
C LYS A 154 -5.66 -0.11 15.31
N VAL A 155 -4.60 -0.13 16.08
CA VAL A 155 -3.51 0.82 16.08
C VAL A 155 -2.66 0.73 14.80
N LEU A 156 -2.61 -0.45 14.18
CA LEU A 156 -1.86 -0.71 12.95
C LEU A 156 -2.76 -1.38 11.89
N ARG A 157 -2.50 -1.11 10.61
CA ARG A 157 -3.12 -1.76 9.45
C ARG A 157 -2.03 -2.46 8.63
N SER A 158 -2.27 -3.71 8.29
CA SER A 158 -1.42 -4.48 7.38
C SER A 158 -2.00 -4.55 5.98
N ALA A 159 -1.13 -4.78 5.00
CA ALA A 159 -1.49 -5.03 3.61
C ALA A 159 -2.34 -6.31 3.51
N THR A 160 -3.24 -6.30 2.54
CA THR A 160 -4.02 -7.47 2.12
C THR A 160 -3.82 -7.71 0.64
N TRP A 161 -4.38 -8.79 0.11
CA TRP A 161 -4.41 -9.01 -1.34
C TRP A 161 -5.07 -7.86 -2.13
N MET A 162 -6.05 -7.17 -1.54
CA MET A 162 -6.62 -5.97 -2.15
C MET A 162 -5.60 -4.84 -2.23
N THR A 163 -4.74 -4.69 -1.21
CA THR A 163 -3.64 -3.71 -1.25
C THR A 163 -2.66 -4.03 -2.37
N ILE A 164 -2.28 -5.30 -2.54
CA ILE A 164 -1.38 -5.73 -3.61
C ILE A 164 -2.02 -5.52 -4.99
N GLY A 165 -3.28 -5.93 -5.18
CA GLY A 165 -4.01 -5.73 -6.42
C GLY A 165 -4.14 -4.25 -6.79
N LYS A 166 -4.48 -3.40 -5.82
CA LYS A 166 -4.51 -1.94 -6.00
C LYS A 166 -3.13 -1.41 -6.41
N ALA A 167 -2.07 -1.75 -5.69
CA ALA A 167 -0.72 -1.27 -5.97
C ALA A 167 -0.21 -1.71 -7.35
N ALA A 168 -0.44 -2.97 -7.73
CA ALA A 168 -0.05 -3.54 -9.02
C ALA A 168 -0.92 -3.06 -10.19
N GLY A 169 -2.05 -2.43 -9.90
CA GLY A 169 -3.01 -2.03 -10.92
C GLY A 169 -3.69 -3.22 -11.61
N PHE A 170 -3.97 -4.29 -10.86
CA PHE A 170 -4.73 -5.42 -11.35
C PHE A 170 -6.22 -5.04 -11.41
N GLU A 171 -6.96 -5.49 -12.43
CA GLU A 171 -8.43 -5.37 -12.49
C GLU A 171 -9.00 -6.75 -12.09
N GLY A 172 -9.80 -6.82 -11.03
CA GLY A 172 -10.34 -8.08 -10.50
C GLY A 172 -10.01 -8.37 -9.03
N TRP A 173 -9.16 -7.59 -8.38
CA TRP A 173 -8.98 -7.73 -6.92
C TRP A 173 -10.26 -7.36 -6.16
N GLU A 174 -11.18 -6.60 -6.78
CA GLU A 174 -12.50 -6.27 -6.23
C GLU A 174 -13.37 -7.51 -5.99
N SER A 175 -13.08 -8.60 -6.70
CA SER A 175 -13.79 -9.87 -6.58
C SER A 175 -13.12 -10.84 -5.61
N LEU A 176 -12.05 -10.46 -4.89
CA LEU A 176 -11.48 -11.28 -3.81
C LEU A 176 -12.53 -11.44 -2.70
N PRO A 177 -13.32 -12.54 -2.62
CA PRO A 177 -14.44 -12.63 -1.73
C PRO A 177 -13.99 -13.23 -0.40
N GLY A 178 -14.18 -12.50 0.70
CA GLY A 178 -14.22 -13.08 2.05
C GLY A 178 -12.98 -13.88 2.50
N GLU A 179 -13.15 -14.61 3.60
CA GLU A 179 -12.08 -15.37 4.28
C GLU A 179 -11.80 -16.75 3.64
N ASP A 180 -12.49 -17.10 2.55
CA ASP A 180 -12.39 -18.41 1.90
C ASP A 180 -11.20 -18.44 0.92
N ALA A 181 -10.13 -19.11 1.34
CA ALA A 181 -8.92 -19.28 0.55
C ALA A 181 -9.15 -19.98 -0.80
N VAL A 182 -10.05 -20.96 -0.86
CA VAL A 182 -10.32 -21.74 -2.07
C VAL A 182 -11.05 -20.89 -3.09
N ALA A 183 -12.06 -20.12 -2.65
CA ALA A 183 -12.80 -19.21 -3.52
C ALA A 183 -11.92 -18.07 -4.08
N ASN A 184 -10.86 -17.69 -3.37
CA ASN A 184 -9.93 -16.63 -3.78
C ASN A 184 -8.82 -17.10 -4.73
N GLN A 185 -8.58 -18.41 -4.85
CA GLN A 185 -7.39 -18.95 -5.52
C GLN A 185 -7.28 -18.51 -6.98
N ALA A 186 -8.37 -18.54 -7.74
CA ALA A 186 -8.37 -18.14 -9.15
C ALA A 186 -8.04 -16.65 -9.33
N VAL A 187 -8.54 -15.79 -8.44
CA VAL A 187 -8.29 -14.34 -8.48
C VAL A 187 -6.85 -14.02 -8.10
N VAL A 188 -6.31 -14.70 -7.07
CA VAL A 188 -4.89 -14.53 -6.68
C VAL A 188 -3.95 -15.05 -7.77
N ALA A 189 -4.28 -16.17 -8.43
CA ALA A 189 -3.50 -16.64 -9.58
C ALA A 189 -3.50 -15.64 -10.73
N ALA A 190 -4.64 -15.00 -11.03
CA ALA A 190 -4.73 -13.94 -12.03
C ALA A 190 -3.92 -12.69 -11.63
N LEU A 191 -3.91 -12.32 -10.34
CA LEU A 191 -3.03 -11.25 -9.83
C LEU A 191 -1.54 -11.59 -10.02
N PHE A 192 -1.14 -12.85 -9.81
CA PHE A 192 0.26 -13.28 -10.01
C PHE A 192 0.67 -13.24 -11.47
N ALA A 193 -0.21 -13.67 -12.37
CA ALA A 193 0.00 -13.54 -13.80
C ALA A 193 0.14 -12.06 -14.21
N HIS A 194 -0.68 -11.17 -13.64
CA HIS A 194 -0.57 -9.74 -13.84
C HIS A 194 0.76 -9.16 -13.34
N LEU A 195 1.18 -9.51 -12.11
CA LEU A 195 2.48 -9.13 -11.55
C LEU A 195 3.64 -9.57 -12.46
N ALA A 196 3.62 -10.81 -12.95
CA ALA A 196 4.62 -11.32 -13.88
C ALA A 196 4.63 -10.52 -15.20
N SER A 197 3.46 -10.14 -15.72
CA SER A 197 3.33 -9.35 -16.96
C SER A 197 3.94 -7.94 -16.84
N ILE A 198 4.04 -7.41 -15.63
CA ILE A 198 4.68 -6.11 -15.34
C ILE A 198 6.10 -6.24 -14.82
N GLY A 199 6.71 -7.43 -14.93
CA GLY A 199 8.12 -7.68 -14.57
C GLY A 199 8.35 -8.00 -13.09
N ILE A 200 7.30 -8.29 -12.31
CA ILE A 200 7.39 -8.65 -10.89
C ILE A 200 7.12 -10.15 -10.77
N THR A 201 8.17 -10.93 -10.55
CA THR A 201 8.05 -12.38 -10.32
C THR A 201 7.87 -12.66 -8.82
N PRO A 202 6.70 -13.19 -8.38
CA PRO A 202 6.51 -13.58 -6.99
C PRO A 202 7.43 -14.75 -6.60
N PRO A 203 7.83 -14.88 -5.33
CA PRO A 203 8.58 -16.03 -4.84
C PRO A 203 7.84 -17.35 -5.09
N ALA A 204 8.58 -18.45 -5.27
CA ALA A 204 7.98 -19.78 -5.35
C ALA A 204 7.20 -20.08 -4.05
N GLY A 205 5.99 -20.65 -4.16
CA GLY A 205 5.13 -20.94 -3.01
C GLY A 205 4.35 -19.73 -2.46
N ALA A 206 4.47 -18.55 -3.05
CA ALA A 206 3.86 -17.33 -2.53
C ALA A 206 2.33 -17.31 -2.58
N MET A 207 1.71 -18.04 -3.52
CA MET A 207 0.24 -18.15 -3.53
C MET A 207 -0.24 -18.95 -2.32
N GLU A 208 0.44 -20.05 -2.01
CA GLU A 208 0.11 -20.98 -0.93
C GLU A 208 0.36 -20.34 0.45
N HIS A 209 1.46 -19.59 0.59
CA HIS A 209 1.77 -18.86 1.83
C HIS A 209 0.88 -17.64 2.06
N GLY A 210 0.44 -16.96 1.00
CA GLY A 210 -0.34 -15.75 1.10
C GLY A 210 -1.84 -15.95 1.19
N LEU A 211 -2.40 -17.14 0.96
CA LEU A 211 -3.84 -17.43 1.03
C LEU A 211 -4.34 -17.80 2.46
N THR A 212 -3.76 -17.21 3.52
CA THR A 212 -4.26 -17.43 4.89
C THR A 212 -5.46 -16.52 5.20
N ALA A 213 -6.32 -16.91 6.14
CA ALA A 213 -7.42 -16.05 6.59
C ALA A 213 -6.97 -14.64 7.03
N GLY A 214 -5.75 -14.53 7.59
CA GLY A 214 -5.17 -13.26 8.04
C GLY A 214 -4.76 -12.30 6.91
N THR A 215 -4.30 -12.83 5.78
CA THR A 215 -3.86 -12.08 4.59
C THR A 215 -5.01 -11.85 3.59
N LEU A 216 -6.03 -12.71 3.63
CA LEU A 216 -7.29 -12.59 2.89
C LEU A 216 -8.22 -11.53 3.49
N GLY A 217 -8.32 -11.45 4.81
CA GLY A 217 -9.43 -10.75 5.44
C GLY A 217 -9.07 -10.03 6.74
N LYS A 218 -8.87 -8.72 6.66
CA LYS A 218 -9.33 -7.80 7.72
C LYS A 218 -10.02 -6.54 7.16
N ILE A 219 -10.76 -6.68 6.06
CA ILE A 219 -11.86 -5.77 5.70
C ILE A 219 -13.20 -6.50 5.86
N ARG A 220 -13.66 -6.61 7.12
CA ARG A 220 -15.03 -6.99 7.50
C ARG A 220 -15.68 -5.86 8.28
#